data_AF-A0A8S1QE05-F1
#
_entry.id   AF-A0A8S1QE05-F1
#
_cell.length_a   1.000
_cell.length_b   1.000
_cell.length_c   1.000
_cell.angle_alpha   90.00
_cell.angle_beta   90.00
_cell.angle_gamma   90.00
#
_symmetry.space_group_name_H-M   'P 1'
#
loop_
_entity.id
_entity.type
_entity.pdbx_description
1 polymer ?
#
loop_
_entity_poly.entity_id
_entity_poly.type
_entity_poly.pdbx_seq_one_letter_code
_entity_poly.pdbx_strand_id
1 'polypeptide(L)'
;MSKINLIDKQKLITLQVGIISMLVQIWCGSFAVFYYSAQIFSDLSDNDITQKTIYTICLGLSGFIAQFSTIYMVNKIGSKYILMIGSLIIGSLNLAVSIISEHANQGTEFVIFILLLLLIMTFASTLGPVAWYCALDK
;
A
#
# COMPACT_ATOMS: atom_id res chain seq x y z
N MET A 1 13.14 -38.05 -1.96
CA MET A 1 12.19 -37.09 -1.37
C MET A 1 12.68 -36.71 0.02
N SER A 2 13.31 -35.55 0.17
CA SER A 2 13.81 -35.03 1.45
C SER A 2 12.64 -34.69 2.35
N LYS A 3 12.56 -35.28 3.55
CA LYS A 3 11.55 -34.94 4.56
C LYS A 3 11.87 -33.56 5.10
N ILE A 4 11.14 -32.56 4.64
CA ILE A 4 11.19 -31.20 5.15
C ILE A 4 10.68 -31.23 6.60
N ASN A 5 11.59 -31.27 7.57
CA ASN A 5 11.26 -31.00 8.97
C ASN A 5 10.79 -29.53 9.06
N LEU A 6 9.49 -29.36 9.29
CA LEU A 6 8.78 -28.07 9.44
C LEU A 6 8.92 -27.50 10.86
N ILE A 7 9.36 -28.31 11.82
CA ILE A 7 9.39 -28.00 13.27
C ILE A 7 10.83 -27.69 13.68
N ASP A 8 11.49 -26.80 12.94
CA ASP A 8 12.78 -26.25 13.34
C ASP A 8 12.57 -24.83 13.89
N LYS A 9 13.21 -24.51 15.01
CA LYS A 9 12.95 -23.27 15.76
C LYS A 9 13.24 -22.04 14.90
N GLN A 10 14.21 -22.14 13.99
CA GLN A 10 14.52 -21.09 13.02
C GLN A 10 13.38 -20.85 12.01
N LYS A 11 12.74 -21.91 11.49
CA LYS A 11 11.63 -21.78 10.53
C LYS A 11 10.39 -21.17 11.17
N LEU A 12 10.12 -21.49 12.44
CA LEU A 12 9.03 -20.89 13.21
C LEU A 12 9.21 -19.39 13.43
N ILE A 13 10.45 -18.93 13.67
CA ILE A 13 10.75 -17.50 13.82
C ILE A 13 10.49 -16.76 12.50
N THR A 14 10.93 -17.31 11.37
CA THR A 14 10.66 -16.72 10.04
C THR A 14 9.16 -16.68 9.75
N LEU A 15 8.42 -17.74 10.10
CA LEU A 15 6.98 -17.82 9.93
C LEU A 15 6.25 -16.76 10.79
N GLN A 16 6.67 -16.59 12.06
CA GLN A 16 6.13 -15.56 12.95
C GLN A 16 6.37 -14.15 12.40
N VAL A 17 7.58 -13.85 11.92
CA VAL A 17 7.90 -12.53 11.33
C VAL A 17 7.07 -12.29 10.07
N GLY A 18 6.90 -13.30 9.21
CA GLY A 18 6.05 -13.20 8.03
C GLY A 18 4.58 -12.92 8.38
N ILE A 19 4.01 -13.66 9.31
CA ILE A 19 2.62 -13.48 9.77
C ILE A 19 2.43 -12.09 10.36
N ILE A 20 3.32 -11.65 11.26
CA ILE A 20 3.22 -10.32 11.89
C ILE A 20 3.34 -9.23 10.82
N SER A 21 4.25 -9.37 9.86
CA SER A 21 4.40 -8.40 8.77
C SER A 21 3.15 -8.31 7.90
N MET A 22 2.52 -9.44 7.56
CA MET A 22 1.26 -9.46 6.82
C MET A 22 0.09 -8.86 7.60
N LEU A 23 0.03 -9.08 8.92
CA LEU A 23 -0.99 -8.46 9.76
C LEU A 23 -0.79 -6.94 9.81
N VAL A 24 0.44 -6.46 9.99
CA VAL A 24 0.70 -5.00 9.94
C VAL A 24 0.29 -4.42 8.58
N GLN A 25 0.46 -5.16 7.49
CA GLN A 25 0.02 -4.74 6.16
C GLN A 25 -1.51 -4.62 6.05
N ILE A 26 -2.26 -5.57 6.60
CA ILE A 26 -3.73 -5.52 6.51
C ILE A 26 -4.31 -4.37 7.36
N TRP A 27 -3.64 -4.03 8.47
CA TRP A 27 -3.99 -2.91 9.34
C TRP A 27 -3.57 -1.54 8.79
N CYS A 28 -2.83 -1.48 7.69
CA CYS A 28 -2.34 -0.24 7.09
C CYS A 28 -3.44 0.60 6.41
N GLY A 29 -4.68 0.09 6.34
CA GLY A 29 -5.85 0.82 5.81
C GLY A 29 -5.91 0.94 4.28
N SER A 30 -4.83 0.64 3.56
CA SER A 30 -4.77 0.75 2.10
C SER A 30 -5.76 -0.15 1.36
N PHE A 31 -6.09 -1.34 1.91
CA PHE A 31 -7.12 -2.21 1.33
C PHE A 31 -8.52 -1.63 1.42
N ALA A 32 -8.83 -0.87 2.47
CA ALA A 32 -10.10 -0.17 2.58
C ALA A 32 -10.20 0.92 1.49
N VAL A 33 -9.13 1.67 1.25
CA VAL A 33 -9.07 2.66 0.16
C VAL A 33 -9.31 2.01 -1.20
N PHE A 34 -8.71 0.85 -1.47
CA PHE A 34 -8.95 0.13 -2.73
C PHE A 34 -10.41 -0.29 -2.89
N TYR A 35 -11.00 -0.90 -1.86
CA TYR A 35 -12.37 -1.40 -1.89
C TYR A 35 -13.39 -0.26 -2.01
N TYR A 36 -13.17 0.84 -1.29
CA TYR A 36 -14.07 2.00 -1.28
C TYR A 36 -13.67 3.09 -2.29
N SER A 37 -12.64 2.88 -3.11
CA SER A 37 -12.13 3.88 -4.06
C SER A 37 -13.22 4.47 -4.95
N ALA A 38 -14.08 3.62 -5.52
CA ALA A 38 -15.18 4.06 -6.37
C ALA A 38 -16.24 4.87 -5.61
N GLN A 39 -16.44 4.60 -4.32
CA GLN A 39 -17.38 5.37 -3.49
C GLN A 39 -16.77 6.71 -3.09
N ILE A 40 -15.53 6.70 -2.63
CA ILE A 40 -14.75 7.90 -2.28
C ILE A 40 -14.69 8.87 -3.46
N PHE A 41 -14.41 8.39 -4.67
CA PHE A 41 -14.41 9.23 -5.87
C PHE A 41 -15.79 9.64 -6.37
N SER A 42 -16.85 8.91 -5.99
CA SER A 42 -18.23 9.35 -6.24
C SER A 42 -18.55 10.59 -5.42
N ASP A 43 -18.17 10.57 -4.14
CA ASP A 43 -18.43 11.65 -3.19
C ASP A 43 -17.58 12.89 -3.52
N LEU A 44 -16.38 12.69 -4.09
CA LEU A 44 -15.45 13.75 -4.52
C LEU A 44 -15.73 14.35 -5.91
N SER A 45 -16.65 13.79 -6.70
CA SER A 45 -16.95 14.26 -8.08
C SER A 45 -18.40 14.70 -8.27
N ASP A 46 -19.10 15.01 -7.18
CA ASP A 46 -20.50 15.48 -7.19
C ASP A 46 -21.42 14.60 -8.05
N ASN A 47 -21.27 13.26 -7.92
CA ASN A 47 -22.00 12.24 -8.67
C ASN A 47 -21.78 12.21 -10.20
N ASP A 48 -20.75 12.85 -10.75
CA ASP A 48 -20.37 12.62 -12.15
C ASP A 48 -19.73 11.22 -12.33
N ILE A 49 -20.50 10.33 -12.95
CA ILE A 49 -20.13 8.94 -13.23
C ILE A 49 -18.87 8.87 -14.11
N THR A 50 -18.70 9.84 -15.01
CA THR A 50 -17.58 9.87 -15.96
C THR A 50 -16.28 10.15 -15.24
N GLN A 51 -16.25 11.21 -14.40
CA GLN A 51 -15.04 11.62 -13.67
C GLN A 51 -14.62 10.57 -12.63
N LYS A 52 -15.58 10.03 -11.88
CA LYS A 52 -15.33 8.93 -10.93
C LYS A 52 -14.64 7.74 -11.58
N THR A 53 -15.13 7.31 -12.75
CA THR A 53 -14.59 6.14 -13.45
C THR A 53 -13.16 6.40 -13.91
N ILE A 54 -12.88 7.60 -14.42
CA ILE A 54 -11.53 8.02 -14.80
C ILE A 54 -10.60 8.02 -13.58
N TYR A 55 -11.02 8.56 -12.44
CA TYR A 55 -10.23 8.57 -11.21
C TYR A 55 -9.93 7.17 -10.68
N THR A 56 -10.91 6.26 -10.66
CA THR A 56 -10.67 4.86 -10.25
C THR A 56 -9.71 4.16 -11.20
N ILE A 57 -9.83 4.36 -12.51
CA ILE A 57 -8.92 3.76 -13.50
C ILE A 57 -7.49 4.32 -13.34
N CYS A 58 -7.34 5.63 -13.19
CA CYS A 58 -6.06 6.28 -12.93
C CYS A 58 -5.39 5.76 -11.66
N LEU A 59 -6.18 5.52 -10.61
CA LEU A 59 -5.71 4.94 -9.35
C LEU A 59 -5.21 3.50 -9.51
N GLY A 60 -5.89 2.68 -10.31
CA GLY A 60 -5.43 1.33 -10.64
C GLY A 60 -4.15 1.32 -11.48
N LEU A 61 -4.08 2.18 -12.51
CA LEU A 61 -2.93 2.28 -13.41
C LEU A 61 -1.67 2.77 -12.68
N SER A 62 -1.79 3.76 -11.80
CA SER A 62 -0.66 4.25 -11.02
C SER A 62 -0.12 3.18 -10.06
N GLY A 63 -1.00 2.42 -9.41
CA GLY A 63 -0.62 1.28 -8.59
C GLY A 63 0.12 0.21 -9.39
N PHE A 64 -0.35 -0.08 -10.60
CA PHE A 64 0.31 -1.01 -11.51
C PHE A 64 1.71 -0.55 -11.93
N ILE A 65 1.86 0.72 -12.29
CA ILE A 65 3.16 1.31 -12.67
C ILE A 65 4.14 1.30 -11.48
N ALA A 66 3.64 1.63 -10.28
CA ALA A 66 4.45 1.61 -9.06
C ALA A 66 5.01 0.21 -8.76
N GLN A 67 4.27 -0.85 -9.09
CA GLN A 67 4.73 -2.23 -8.92
C GLN A 67 6.01 -2.52 -9.73
N PHE A 68 6.13 -2.02 -10.96
CA PHE A 68 7.35 -2.17 -11.75
C PHE A 68 8.52 -1.41 -11.15
N SER A 69 8.28 -0.19 -10.67
CA SER A 69 9.29 0.63 -9.98
C SER A 69 9.87 -0.08 -8.76
N THR A 70 9.03 -0.84 -8.06
CA THR A 70 9.42 -1.62 -6.87
C THR A 70 10.55 -2.59 -7.14
N ILE A 71 10.49 -3.32 -8.26
CA ILE A 71 11.47 -4.34 -8.61
C ILE A 71 12.87 -3.72 -8.68
N TYR A 72 12.97 -2.52 -9.26
CA TYR A 72 14.22 -1.77 -9.32
C TYR A 72 14.67 -1.28 -7.93
N MET A 73 13.72 -0.76 -7.13
CA MET A 73 14.00 -0.17 -5.82
C MET A 73 14.49 -1.20 -4.78
N VAL A 74 13.92 -2.41 -4.82
CA VAL A 74 14.29 -3.54 -3.94
C VAL A 74 15.74 -3.97 -4.14
N ASN A 75 16.21 -4.04 -5.39
CA ASN A 75 17.57 -4.46 -5.70
C ASN A 75 18.64 -3.48 -5.18
N LYS A 76 18.28 -2.23 -4.86
CA LYS A 76 19.24 -1.17 -4.50
C LYS A 76 19.28 -0.81 -3.01
N ILE A 77 18.14 -0.86 -2.30
CA ILE A 77 18.02 -0.29 -0.94
C ILE A 77 17.93 -1.37 0.16
N GLY A 78 17.59 -2.62 -0.20
CA GLY A 78 17.45 -3.71 0.74
C GLY A 78 16.05 -3.81 1.37
N SER A 79 15.55 -5.03 1.49
CA SER A 79 14.15 -5.35 1.83
C SER A 79 13.68 -4.81 3.19
N LYS A 80 14.53 -4.90 4.21
CA LYS A 80 14.20 -4.47 5.58
C LYS A 80 14.03 -2.95 5.70
N TYR A 81 14.83 -2.17 5.00
CA TYR A 81 14.80 -0.71 5.05
C TYR A 81 13.60 -0.15 4.28
N ILE A 82 13.25 -0.75 3.15
CA ILE A 82 12.08 -0.36 2.35
C ILE A 82 10.78 -0.54 3.13
N LEU A 83 10.66 -1.63 3.92
CA LEU A 83 9.48 -1.86 4.76
C LEU A 83 9.32 -0.80 5.85
N MET A 84 10.40 -0.43 6.54
CA MET A 84 10.36 0.62 7.57
C MET A 84 10.00 1.98 6.97
N ILE A 85 10.68 2.40 5.91
CA ILE A 85 10.44 3.69 5.25
C ILE A 85 9.03 3.74 4.66
N GLY A 86 8.58 2.65 4.02
CA GLY A 86 7.24 2.53 3.46
C GLY A 86 6.16 2.70 4.52
N SER A 87 6.29 2.02 5.66
CA SER A 87 5.32 2.13 6.75
C SER A 87 5.20 3.55 7.31
N LEU A 88 6.32 4.28 7.43
CA LEU A 88 6.35 5.68 7.86
C LEU A 88 5.65 6.60 6.86
N ILE A 89 5.91 6.43 5.56
CA ILE A 89 5.32 7.24 4.50
C ILE A 89 3.81 6.96 4.39
N ILE A 90 3.38 5.70 4.50
CA ILE A 90 1.96 5.36 4.46
C ILE A 90 1.23 5.88 5.69
N GLY A 91 1.87 5.85 6.86
CA GLY A 91 1.34 6.45 8.08
C GLY A 91 1.16 7.95 7.95
N SER A 92 2.16 8.67 7.44
CA SER A 92 2.07 10.13 7.24
C SER A 92 1.02 10.51 6.20
N LEU A 93 0.89 9.73 5.12
CA LEU A 93 -0.13 9.94 4.10
C LEU A 93 -1.54 9.70 4.62
N ASN A 94 -1.78 8.62 5.36
CA ASN A 94 -3.09 8.38 5.98
C ASN A 94 -3.48 9.50 6.94
N LEU A 95 -2.52 9.99 7.74
CA LEU A 95 -2.76 11.09 8.67
C LEU A 95 -3.07 12.39 7.90
N ALA A 96 -2.36 12.67 6.82
CA ALA A 96 -2.63 13.81 5.96
C ALA A 96 -4.02 13.71 5.29
N VAL A 97 -4.41 12.54 4.78
CA VAL A 97 -5.77 12.31 4.23
C VAL A 97 -6.82 12.59 5.30
N SER A 98 -6.62 12.10 6.53
CA SER A 98 -7.57 12.31 7.63
C SER A 98 -7.77 13.78 7.98
N ILE A 99 -6.68 14.55 8.11
CA ILE A 99 -6.74 15.99 8.45
C ILE A 99 -7.42 16.78 7.33
N ILE A 100 -7.04 16.48 6.08
CA ILE A 100 -7.55 17.18 4.90
C ILE A 100 -9.03 16.87 4.68
N SER A 101 -9.47 15.64 4.97
CA SER A 101 -10.87 15.25 4.92
C SER A 101 -11.73 15.97 5.96
N GLU A 102 -11.18 16.30 7.13
CA GLU A 102 -11.90 17.04 8.17
C GLU A 102 -12.07 18.53 7.82
N HIS A 103 -11.14 19.10 7.03
CA HIS A 103 -11.16 20.49 6.56
C HIS A 103 -11.64 20.61 5.11
N ALA A 104 -12.54 19.72 4.68
CA ALA A 104 -13.02 19.66 3.30
C ALA A 104 -13.78 20.95 2.89
N ASN A 105 -13.06 21.85 2.23
CA ASN A 105 -13.60 23.02 1.53
C ASN A 105 -13.67 22.75 0.01
N GLN A 106 -14.46 23.56 -0.70
CA GLN A 106 -14.54 23.52 -2.16
C GLN A 106 -13.14 23.74 -2.77
N GLY A 107 -12.58 22.70 -3.39
CA GLY A 107 -11.23 22.68 -3.98
C GLY A 107 -10.26 21.67 -3.36
N THR A 108 -10.58 21.08 -2.22
CA THR A 108 -9.73 20.08 -1.54
C THR A 108 -9.80 18.69 -2.21
N GLU A 109 -10.81 18.45 -3.06
CA GLU A 109 -11.08 17.15 -3.69
C GLU A 109 -9.92 16.63 -4.55
N PHE A 110 -9.31 17.53 -5.33
CA PHE A 110 -8.16 17.20 -6.16
C PHE A 110 -6.92 16.85 -5.33
N VAL A 111 -6.74 17.50 -4.18
CA VAL A 111 -5.63 17.22 -3.25
C VAL A 111 -5.81 15.83 -2.62
N ILE A 112 -7.04 15.48 -2.22
CA ILE A 112 -7.37 14.15 -1.69
C ILE A 112 -7.11 13.08 -2.75
N PHE A 113 -7.50 13.32 -4.01
CA PHE A 113 -7.21 12.40 -5.12
C PHE A 113 -5.70 12.13 -5.28
N ILE A 114 -4.87 13.18 -5.29
CA ILE A 114 -3.42 13.05 -5.38
C ILE A 114 -2.83 12.30 -4.18
N LEU A 115 -3.32 12.57 -2.97
CA LEU A 115 -2.86 11.89 -1.77
C LEU A 115 -3.19 10.39 -1.81
N LEU A 116 -4.38 10.02 -2.28
CA LEU A 116 -4.80 8.62 -2.43
C LEU A 116 -3.96 7.91 -3.51
N LEU A 117 -3.65 8.59 -4.61
CA LEU A 117 -2.70 8.11 -5.62
C LEU A 117 -1.33 7.83 -4.99
N LEU A 118 -0.77 8.79 -4.25
CA LEU A 118 0.55 8.64 -3.62
C LEU A 118 0.54 7.53 -2.56
N LEU A 119 -0.54 7.41 -1.79
CA LEU A 119 -0.75 6.35 -0.79
C LEU A 119 -0.64 4.97 -1.45
N ILE A 120 -1.36 4.77 -2.56
CA ILE A 120 -1.38 3.49 -3.27
C ILE A 120 -0.07 3.21 -4.00
N MET A 121 0.53 4.22 -4.61
CA MET A 121 1.86 4.07 -5.21
C MET A 121 2.89 3.68 -4.16
N THR A 122 2.85 4.29 -2.96
CA THR A 122 3.74 3.94 -1.86
C THR A 122 3.48 2.52 -1.37
N PHE A 123 2.22 2.15 -1.19
CA PHE A 123 1.81 0.81 -0.76
C PHE A 123 2.27 -0.28 -1.75
N ALA A 124 2.00 -0.09 -3.04
CA ALA A 124 2.46 -0.98 -4.11
C ALA A 124 4.00 -1.07 -4.12
N SER A 125 4.68 0.06 -3.90
CA SER A 125 6.15 0.16 -3.88
C SER A 125 6.83 -0.56 -2.72
N THR A 126 6.14 -0.81 -1.61
CA THR A 126 6.81 -1.18 -0.34
C THR A 126 6.36 -2.49 0.26
N LEU A 127 5.08 -2.84 0.18
CA LEU A 127 4.53 -3.91 1.02
C LEU A 127 4.27 -5.21 0.26
N GLY A 128 3.94 -5.13 -1.03
CA GLY A 128 3.57 -6.30 -1.84
C GLY A 128 4.72 -7.31 -2.00
N PRO A 129 5.77 -7.01 -2.78
CA PRO A 129 6.82 -7.98 -3.11
C PRO A 129 7.93 -8.09 -2.03
N VAL A 130 8.13 -7.03 -1.24
CA VAL A 130 9.25 -6.93 -0.29
C VAL A 130 9.05 -7.81 0.94
N ALA A 131 7.80 -7.99 1.37
CA ALA A 131 7.46 -8.86 2.49
C ALA A 131 7.76 -10.33 2.19
N TRP A 132 7.48 -10.77 0.96
CA TRP A 132 7.82 -12.12 0.50
C TRP A 132 9.33 -12.31 0.37
N TYR A 133 10.03 -11.31 -0.16
CA TYR A 133 11.50 -11.33 -0.20
C TYR A 133 12.11 -11.43 1.20
N CYS A 134 11.62 -10.64 2.17
CA CYS A 134 12.10 -10.71 3.55
C CYS A 134 11.81 -12.07 4.23
N ALA A 135 10.73 -12.75 3.84
CA ALA A 135 10.40 -14.08 4.36
C ALA A 135 11.25 -15.20 3.72
N LEU A 136 11.71 -15.02 2.48
CA LEU A 136 12.49 -16.01 1.72
C LEU A 136 14.01 -15.88 1.93
N ASP A 137 14.50 -14.68 2.26
CA ASP A 137 15.94 -14.36 2.26
C ASP A 137 16.66 -14.68 3.59
N LYS A 138 16.38 -15.84 4.19
CA LYS A 138 17.08 -16.34 5.39
C LYS A 138 17.48 -17.81 5.30
#